data_AF-A0A2Z7D1E8-F1
#
_entry.id   AF-A0A2Z7D1E8-F1
#
_cell.length_a   1.000
_cell.length_b   1.000
_cell.length_c   1.000
_cell.angle_alpha   90.00
_cell.angle_beta   90.00
_cell.angle_gamma   90.00
#
_symmetry.space_group_name_H-M   'P 1'
#
loop_
_entity.id
_entity.type
_entity.pdbx_description
1 polymer ?
#
loop_
_entity_poly.entity_id
_entity_poly.type
_entity_poly.pdbx_seq_one_letter_code
_entity_poly.pdbx_strand_id
1 'polypeptide(L)'
;QMADVWSCGVALYAMVFGTYPFGDTKETQDFREEIQRVLNVQYSFPQDINISEECRDLISRIFVRDPAQRITMADIKTHAWFLKNPPVDFPDDKAVCKQDEEPIQSLEVVMQILSEAKTTIPGLSKPDIMDDQDLDIDSDPDLDADSSGEVVYAL
;
A
#
# COMPACT_ATOMS: atom_id res chain seq x y z
N GLN A 1 2.59 -10.17 -5.40
CA GLN A 1 1.19 -9.95 -5.83
C GLN A 1 0.16 -9.97 -4.69
N MET A 2 0.26 -10.81 -3.66
CA MET A 2 -0.74 -10.80 -2.57
C MET A 2 -0.79 -9.48 -1.78
N ALA A 3 0.33 -8.74 -1.73
CA ALA A 3 0.37 -7.38 -1.21
C ALA A 3 -0.45 -6.40 -2.08
N ASP A 4 -0.42 -6.56 -3.41
CA ASP A 4 -1.21 -5.73 -4.33
C ASP A 4 -2.71 -5.96 -4.10
N VAL A 5 -3.14 -7.22 -3.93
CA VAL A 5 -4.54 -7.55 -3.57
C VAL A 5 -4.97 -6.84 -2.30
N TRP A 6 -4.11 -6.81 -1.27
CA TRP A 6 -4.39 -6.07 -0.04
C TRP A 6 -4.56 -4.58 -0.30
N SER A 7 -3.63 -3.97 -1.06
CA SER A 7 -3.71 -2.55 -1.40
C SER A 7 -4.96 -2.20 -2.21
N CYS A 8 -5.38 -3.07 -3.14
CA CYS A 8 -6.65 -2.93 -3.85
C CYS A 8 -7.84 -3.00 -2.90
N GLY A 9 -7.80 -3.86 -1.87
CA GLY A 9 -8.81 -3.91 -0.82
C GLY A 9 -8.92 -2.62 -0.01
N VAL A 10 -7.78 -2.04 0.38
CA VAL A 10 -7.74 -0.74 1.07
C VAL A 10 -8.35 0.36 0.20
N ALA A 11 -7.96 0.44 -1.07
CA ALA A 11 -8.52 1.40 -2.02
C ALA A 11 -10.03 1.19 -2.22
N LEU A 12 -10.47 -0.06 -2.39
CA LEU A 12 -11.89 -0.41 -2.51
C LEU A 12 -12.68 0.03 -1.27
N TYR A 13 -12.19 -0.29 -0.07
CA TYR A 13 -12.81 0.12 1.17
C TYR A 13 -12.93 1.64 1.24
N ALA A 14 -11.87 2.38 0.92
CA ALA A 14 -11.88 3.85 0.92
C ALA A 14 -12.89 4.43 -0.09
N MET A 15 -13.02 3.83 -1.28
CA MET A 15 -14.02 4.26 -2.27
C MET A 15 -15.46 4.02 -1.81
N VAL A 16 -15.71 2.93 -1.08
CA VAL A 16 -17.05 2.56 -0.60
C VAL A 16 -17.45 3.36 0.64
N PHE A 17 -16.53 3.55 1.59
CA PHE A 17 -16.84 4.13 2.91
C PHE A 17 -16.34 5.56 3.10
N GLY A 18 -15.44 6.06 2.23
CA GLY A 18 -14.84 7.39 2.35
C GLY A 18 -13.82 7.52 3.47
N THR A 19 -13.45 6.42 4.13
CA THR A 19 -12.48 6.35 5.23
C THR A 19 -11.55 5.15 5.04
N TYR A 20 -10.44 5.10 5.81
CA TYR A 20 -9.53 3.95 5.76
C TYR A 20 -9.99 2.81 6.68
N PRO A 21 -9.69 1.55 6.35
CA PRO A 21 -10.13 0.39 7.13
C PRO A 21 -9.41 0.23 8.48
N PHE A 22 -8.13 0.64 8.54
CA PHE A 22 -7.26 0.44 9.71
C PHE A 22 -6.83 1.75 10.39
N GLY A 23 -7.30 2.88 9.89
CA GLY A 23 -6.93 4.21 10.36
C GLY A 23 -8.04 5.22 10.12
N ASP A 24 -7.81 6.43 10.61
CA ASP A 24 -8.70 7.60 10.54
C ASP A 24 -9.78 7.71 11.64
N THR A 25 -9.30 7.75 12.88
CA THR A 25 -9.94 8.54 13.94
C THR A 25 -9.05 9.75 14.19
N LYS A 26 -9.62 10.97 14.20
CA LYS A 26 -8.90 12.24 14.46
C LYS A 26 -8.06 12.24 15.76
N GLU A 27 -8.22 11.23 16.61
CA GLU A 27 -7.59 11.03 17.90
C GLU A 27 -6.32 10.15 17.85
N THR A 28 -6.10 9.36 16.80
CA THR A 28 -4.96 8.43 16.72
C THR A 28 -3.85 8.99 15.83
N GLN A 29 -3.03 9.90 16.37
CA GLN A 29 -1.72 10.22 15.77
C GLN A 29 -0.68 9.10 16.00
N ASP A 30 -1.06 8.02 16.69
CA ASP A 30 -0.14 6.91 16.97
C ASP A 30 -0.15 5.88 15.84
N PHE A 31 0.83 5.99 14.94
CA PHE A 31 1.10 5.03 13.88
C PHE A 31 1.25 3.59 14.40
N ARG A 32 1.64 3.39 15.68
CA ARG A 32 1.78 2.05 16.25
C ARG A 32 0.43 1.34 16.35
N GLU A 33 -0.63 2.05 16.71
CA GLU A 33 -1.96 1.47 16.82
C GLU A 33 -2.51 1.05 15.46
N GLU A 34 -2.32 1.88 14.43
CA GLU A 34 -2.73 1.54 13.06
C GLU A 34 -2.00 0.30 12.55
N ILE A 35 -0.70 0.19 12.81
CA ILE A 35 0.09 -1.00 12.48
C ILE A 35 -0.47 -2.22 13.22
N GLN A 36 -0.81 -2.11 14.50
CA GLN A 36 -1.41 -3.22 15.25
C GLN A 36 -2.77 -3.63 14.68
N ARG A 37 -3.60 -2.68 14.23
CA ARG A 37 -4.86 -2.98 13.55
C ARG A 37 -4.64 -3.71 12.24
N VAL A 38 -3.66 -3.29 11.44
CA VAL A 38 -3.27 -4.00 10.20
C VAL A 38 -2.81 -5.43 10.48
N LEU A 39 -1.90 -5.61 11.45
CA LEU A 39 -1.34 -6.94 11.80
C LEU A 39 -2.40 -7.91 12.33
N ASN A 40 -3.40 -7.39 13.04
CA ASN A 40 -4.50 -8.16 13.59
C ASN A 40 -5.76 -8.16 12.71
N VAL A 41 -5.72 -7.48 11.56
CA VAL A 41 -6.84 -7.34 10.63
C VAL A 41 -8.11 -6.81 11.32
N GLN A 42 -7.93 -5.77 12.13
CA GLN A 42 -9.01 -5.12 12.87
C GLN A 42 -9.58 -3.95 12.05
N TYR A 43 -10.70 -4.20 11.39
CA TYR A 43 -11.50 -3.19 10.69
C TYR A 43 -12.98 -3.45 10.95
N SER A 44 -13.84 -2.48 10.68
CA SER A 44 -15.29 -2.62 10.82
C SER A 44 -15.99 -2.07 9.59
N PHE A 45 -17.27 -2.40 9.42
CA PHE A 45 -18.09 -1.84 8.36
C PHE A 45 -19.03 -0.79 9.00
N PRO A 46 -18.93 0.50 8.64
CA PRO A 46 -19.82 1.54 9.15
C PRO A 46 -21.30 1.18 8.94
N GLN A 47 -22.13 1.35 9.98
CA GLN A 47 -23.55 1.01 9.91
C GLN A 47 -24.36 2.02 9.09
N ASP A 48 -23.86 3.25 8.95
CA ASP A 48 -24.53 4.33 8.23
C ASP A 48 -24.50 4.14 6.71
N ILE A 49 -23.66 3.22 6.20
CA ILE A 49 -23.47 2.96 4.78
C ILE A 49 -23.97 1.55 4.45
N ASN A 50 -25.06 1.49 3.68
CA ASN A 50 -25.63 0.21 3.27
C ASN A 50 -24.90 -0.33 2.03
N ILE A 51 -24.29 -1.50 2.17
CA ILE A 51 -23.59 -2.21 1.09
C ILE A 51 -24.23 -3.56 0.81
N SER A 52 -24.03 -4.09 -0.39
CA SER A 52 -24.49 -5.43 -0.74
C SER A 52 -23.70 -6.50 0.01
N GLU A 53 -24.31 -7.68 0.24
CA GLU A 53 -23.64 -8.80 0.91
C GLU A 53 -22.41 -9.27 0.13
N GLU A 54 -22.47 -9.23 -1.20
CA GLU A 54 -21.36 -9.60 -2.08
C GLU A 54 -20.17 -8.63 -1.93
N CYS A 55 -20.42 -7.34 -1.66
CA CYS A 55 -19.37 -6.37 -1.39
C CYS A 55 -18.64 -6.70 -0.08
N ARG A 56 -19.43 -7.00 0.96
CA ARG A 56 -18.93 -7.39 2.28
C ARG A 56 -18.10 -8.67 2.21
N ASP A 57 -18.59 -9.68 1.49
CA ASP A 57 -17.89 -10.95 1.26
C ASP A 57 -16.54 -10.69 0.56
N LEU A 58 -16.53 -9.91 -0.53
CA LEU A 58 -15.29 -9.60 -1.25
C LEU A 58 -14.24 -8.93 -0.35
N ILE A 59 -14.63 -7.86 0.37
CA ILE A 59 -13.71 -7.15 1.28
C ILE A 59 -13.19 -8.08 2.38
N SER A 60 -14.05 -8.94 2.95
CA SER A 60 -13.64 -9.90 3.99
C SER A 60 -12.65 -10.96 3.50
N ARG A 61 -12.75 -11.37 2.22
CA ARG A 61 -11.80 -12.32 1.62
C ARG A 61 -10.48 -11.67 1.21
N ILE A 62 -10.47 -10.35 0.99
CA ILE A 62 -9.25 -9.57 0.73
C ILE A 62 -8.48 -9.32 2.03
N PHE A 63 -9.18 -8.90 3.10
CA PHE A 63 -8.58 -8.67 4.41
C PHE A 63 -8.47 -9.98 5.20
N VAL A 64 -7.57 -10.84 4.74
CA VAL A 64 -7.16 -12.07 5.41
C VAL A 64 -5.68 -11.97 5.79
N ARG A 65 -5.37 -12.27 7.06
CA ARG A 65 -4.02 -12.17 7.62
C ARG A 65 -3.02 -13.06 6.87
N ASP A 66 -3.37 -14.33 6.68
CA ASP A 66 -2.55 -15.28 5.95
C ASP A 66 -2.64 -15.01 4.44
N PRO A 67 -1.53 -14.60 3.78
CA PRO A 67 -1.53 -14.38 2.33
C PRO A 67 -1.88 -15.63 1.52
N ALA A 68 -1.66 -16.84 2.05
CA ALA A 68 -1.99 -18.08 1.34
C ALA A 68 -3.49 -18.39 1.33
N GLN A 69 -4.25 -17.83 2.28
CA GLN A 69 -5.72 -17.96 2.37
C GLN A 69 -6.44 -16.76 1.76
N ARG A 70 -5.71 -15.69 1.42
CA ARG A 70 -6.26 -14.48 0.81
C ARG A 70 -6.74 -14.76 -0.60
N ILE A 71 -7.88 -14.18 -0.96
CA ILE A 71 -8.42 -14.30 -2.33
C ILE A 71 -7.40 -13.84 -3.38
N THR A 72 -7.31 -14.57 -4.49
CA THR A 72 -6.40 -14.19 -5.57
C THR A 72 -7.04 -13.19 -6.52
N MET A 73 -6.23 -12.46 -7.29
CA MET A 73 -6.77 -11.56 -8.32
C MET A 73 -7.64 -12.29 -9.35
N ALA A 74 -7.31 -13.54 -9.70
CA ALA A 74 -8.11 -14.35 -10.61
C ALA A 74 -9.51 -14.61 -10.03
N ASP A 75 -9.57 -14.97 -8.74
CA ASP A 75 -10.84 -15.22 -8.05
C ASP A 75 -11.65 -13.92 -7.90
N ILE A 76 -11.01 -12.78 -7.63
CA ILE A 76 -11.66 -11.46 -7.59
C ILE A 76 -12.34 -11.15 -8.93
N LYS A 77 -11.67 -11.38 -10.07
CA LYS A 77 -12.25 -11.13 -11.41
C LYS A 77 -13.51 -11.98 -11.67
N THR A 78 -13.65 -13.12 -10.99
CA THR A 78 -14.82 -14.00 -11.08
C THR A 78 -15.84 -13.79 -9.96
N HIS A 79 -15.56 -12.89 -9.01
CA HIS A 79 -16.40 -12.67 -7.85
C HIS A 79 -17.73 -12.02 -8.22
N ALA A 80 -18.83 -12.45 -7.60
CA ALA A 80 -20.18 -11.96 -7.92
C ALA A 80 -20.32 -10.43 -7.84
N TRP A 81 -19.65 -9.81 -6.85
CA TRP A 81 -19.61 -8.35 -6.73
C TRP A 81 -18.89 -7.67 -7.91
N PHE A 82 -17.76 -8.23 -8.37
CA PHE A 82 -16.97 -7.68 -9.47
C PHE A 82 -17.68 -7.81 -10.83
N LEU A 83 -18.42 -8.90 -11.01
CA LEU A 83 -19.21 -9.17 -12.22
C LEU A 83 -20.55 -8.40 -12.26
N LYS A 84 -20.90 -7.65 -11.21
CA LYS A 84 -22.15 -6.92 -11.13
C LYS A 84 -22.00 -5.59 -11.89
N ASN A 85 -22.47 -5.58 -13.13
CA ASN A 85 -22.46 -4.42 -14.04
C ASN A 85 -21.05 -3.93 -14.43
N PRO A 86 -20.19 -4.80 -15.02
CA PRO A 86 -18.91 -4.36 -15.54
C PRO A 86 -19.15 -3.32 -16.65
N PRO A 87 -18.32 -2.26 -16.72
CA PRO A 87 -18.21 -1.40 -17.89
C PRO A 87 -18.19 -2.23 -19.17
N VAL A 88 -18.91 -1.74 -20.19
CA VAL A 88 -19.09 -2.43 -21.48
C VAL A 88 -17.76 -2.76 -22.16
N ASP A 89 -16.71 -2.02 -21.82
CA ASP A 89 -15.35 -2.16 -22.36
C ASP A 89 -14.35 -2.51 -21.25
N PHE A 90 -14.55 -3.62 -20.53
CA PHE A 90 -13.42 -4.28 -19.89
C PHE A 90 -12.71 -5.10 -20.98
N PRO A 91 -11.61 -4.61 -21.57
CA PRO A 91 -10.85 -5.42 -22.49
C PRO A 91 -10.46 -6.70 -21.74
N ASP A 92 -10.81 -7.85 -22.31
CA ASP A 92 -10.15 -9.11 -21.95
C ASP A 92 -8.64 -8.82 -21.86
N ASP A 93 -7.89 -9.49 -20.97
CA ASP A 93 -6.43 -9.28 -20.82
C ASP A 93 -5.67 -9.40 -22.18
N LYS A 94 -6.34 -9.89 -23.23
CA LYS A 94 -5.90 -9.98 -24.64
C LYS A 94 -6.13 -8.74 -25.52
N ALA A 95 -6.87 -7.73 -25.06
CA ALA A 95 -7.25 -6.56 -25.85
C ALA A 95 -6.47 -5.28 -25.48
N VAL A 96 -5.60 -5.31 -24.46
CA VAL A 96 -4.76 -4.16 -24.03
C VAL A 96 -3.55 -3.90 -24.97
N CYS A 97 -3.63 -4.28 -26.24
CA CYS A 97 -2.58 -3.98 -27.23
C CYS A 97 -3.12 -3.35 -28.52
N LYS A 98 -4.25 -2.65 -28.45
CA LYS A 98 -4.71 -1.76 -29.53
C LYS A 98 -4.94 -0.36 -28.99
N GLN A 99 -3.89 0.22 -28.41
CA GLN A 99 -3.80 1.67 -28.37
C GLN A 99 -3.11 2.09 -29.66
N ASP A 100 -3.60 3.15 -30.28
CA ASP A 100 -2.99 3.80 -31.44
C ASP A 100 -1.46 3.81 -31.27
N GLU A 101 -0.76 3.15 -32.18
CA GLU A 101 0.70 3.03 -32.13
C GLU A 101 1.33 4.39 -32.41
N GLU A 102 1.38 5.26 -31.39
CA GLU A 102 2.47 6.21 -31.27
C GLU A 102 3.78 5.40 -31.36
N PRO A 103 4.75 5.80 -32.21
CA PRO A 103 5.93 5.00 -32.46
C PRO A 103 6.70 4.75 -31.16
N ILE A 104 6.66 3.50 -30.68
CA ILE A 104 7.36 3.07 -29.47
C ILE A 104 8.86 3.21 -29.72
N GLN A 105 9.57 3.90 -28.82
CA GLN A 105 11.01 4.05 -28.93
C GLN A 105 11.71 2.68 -28.85
N SER A 106 12.72 2.45 -29.68
CA SER A 106 13.51 1.22 -29.61
C SER A 106 14.29 1.14 -28.29
N LEU A 107 14.57 -0.07 -27.82
CA LEU A 107 15.34 -0.29 -26.59
C LEU A 107 16.72 0.39 -26.65
N GLU A 108 17.34 0.46 -27.82
CA GLU A 108 18.60 1.18 -28.03
C GLU A 108 18.46 2.68 -27.78
N VAL A 109 17.40 3.31 -28.30
CA VAL A 109 17.14 4.74 -28.09
C VAL A 109 16.88 5.03 -26.61
N VAL A 110 16.11 4.17 -25.93
CA VAL A 110 15.87 4.30 -24.47
C VAL A 110 17.18 4.20 -23.70
N MET A 111 18.02 3.20 -23.98
CA MET A 111 19.31 3.03 -23.32
C MET A 111 20.27 4.19 -23.61
N GLN A 112 20.25 4.73 -24.83
CA GLN A 112 21.05 5.88 -25.22
C GLN A 112 20.65 7.13 -24.43
N ILE A 113 19.35 7.45 -24.35
CA ILE A 113 18.83 8.58 -23.57
C ILE A 113 19.22 8.43 -22.09
N LEU A 114 19.09 7.23 -21.52
CA LEU A 114 19.50 6.96 -20.14
C LEU A 114 21.01 7.11 -19.94
N SER A 115 21.83 6.76 -20.93
CA SER A 115 23.29 6.91 -20.86
C SER A 115 23.71 8.38 -20.91
N GLU A 116 23.04 9.18 -21.76
CA GLU A 116 23.27 10.62 -21.90
C GLU A 116 22.85 11.36 -20.63
N ALA A 117 21.67 11.05 -20.08
CA ALA A 117 21.18 11.64 -18.83
C ALA A 117 22.08 11.33 -17.61
N LYS A 118 22.84 10.24 -17.64
CA LYS A 118 23.79 9.87 -16.57
C LYS A 118 25.12 10.61 -16.68
N THR A 119 25.45 11.22 -17.82
CA THR A 119 26.66 12.03 -17.92
C THR A 119 26.43 13.40 -17.27
N THR A 120 27.04 13.60 -16.11
CA THR A 120 27.11 14.93 -15.47
C THR A 120 27.92 15.87 -16.36
N ILE A 121 27.48 17.14 -16.49
CA ILE A 121 28.17 18.18 -17.25
C ILE A 121 29.65 18.23 -16.82
N PRO A 122 30.63 18.10 -17.73
CA PRO A 122 32.04 18.28 -17.39
C PRO A 122 32.26 19.74 -16.98
N GLY A 123 32.33 19.99 -15.67
CA GLY A 123 32.56 21.34 -15.12
C GLY A 123 31.63 21.79 -13.99
N LEU A 124 30.57 21.04 -13.65
CA LEU A 124 29.80 21.30 -12.44
C LEU A 124 30.27 20.35 -11.33
N SER A 125 31.29 20.80 -10.60
CA SER A 125 31.74 20.19 -9.34
C SER A 125 30.56 20.00 -8.39
N LYS A 126 30.59 18.87 -7.67
CA LYS A 126 29.65 18.41 -6.64
C LYS A 126 28.88 19.53 -5.93
N PRO A 127 27.60 19.34 -5.55
CA PRO A 127 27.06 20.10 -4.43
C PRO A 127 27.98 19.88 -3.24
N ASP A 128 28.46 20.96 -2.64
CA ASP A 128 29.23 20.93 -1.40
C ASP A 128 28.38 20.25 -0.31
N ILE A 129 28.51 18.93 -0.18
CA ILE A 129 28.19 18.24 1.06
C ILE A 129 29.33 18.64 1.98
N MET A 130 29.04 19.61 2.84
CA MET A 130 29.89 20.01 3.93
C MET A 130 30.17 18.76 4.74
N ASP A 131 31.45 18.41 4.82
CA ASP A 131 32.02 17.35 5.62
C ASP A 131 31.74 17.71 7.10
N ASP A 132 30.60 17.28 7.63
CA ASP A 132 30.32 17.38 9.06
C ASP A 132 31.18 16.31 9.75
N GLN A 133 32.33 16.82 10.18
CA GLN A 133 33.35 16.19 11.01
C GLN A 133 32.75 15.31 12.10
N ASP A 134 33.39 14.15 12.26
CA ASP A 134 33.48 13.32 13.45
C ASP A 134 33.03 14.03 14.74
N LEU A 135 31.80 13.76 15.19
CA LEU A 135 31.43 13.90 16.59
C LEU A 135 31.55 12.53 17.24
N ASP A 136 32.75 12.26 17.77
CA ASP A 136 32.98 11.26 18.81
C ASP A 136 32.02 11.54 19.98
N ILE A 137 30.95 10.75 20.09
CA ILE A 137 30.12 10.69 21.29
C ILE A 137 30.44 9.37 22.00
N ASP A 138 31.60 9.36 22.65
CA ASP A 138 31.92 8.35 23.65
C ASP A 138 30.88 8.40 24.78
N SER A 139 30.32 7.23 25.06
CA SER A 139 29.91 6.75 26.39
C SER A 139 29.02 7.64 27.27
N ASP A 140 27.76 7.22 27.45
CA ASP A 140 27.26 7.06 28.83
C ASP A 140 26.19 5.94 28.92
N PRO A 141 26.40 4.91 29.77
CA PRO A 141 25.47 3.81 29.97
C PRO A 141 24.67 4.02 31.25
N ASP A 142 23.49 4.64 31.21
CA ASP A 142 22.52 4.57 32.31
C ASP A 142 21.13 4.99 31.81
N LEU A 143 20.33 4.00 31.39
CA LEU A 143 18.88 4.15 31.38
C LEU A 143 18.33 3.24 32.47
N ASP A 144 18.22 3.83 33.65
CA ASP A 144 17.55 3.27 34.81
C ASP A 144 16.15 2.79 34.43
N ALA A 145 15.95 1.50 34.69
CA ALA A 145 14.64 0.89 34.80
C ALA A 145 13.96 1.40 36.07
N ASP A 146 12.88 2.18 35.94
CA ASP A 146 11.64 1.95 36.69
C ASP A 146 10.52 2.85 36.16
N SER A 147 9.42 2.24 35.71
CA SER A 147 8.08 2.80 35.94
C SER A 147 7.06 1.71 35.63
N SER A 148 6.76 0.96 36.69
CA SER A 148 5.60 0.08 36.81
C SER A 148 4.32 0.70 36.27
N GLY A 149 3.76 0.10 35.21
CA GLY A 149 2.39 0.31 34.77
C GLY A 149 1.67 -1.03 34.74
N GLU A 150 0.82 -1.27 35.74
CA GLU A 150 -0.02 -2.45 35.86
C GLU A 150 -0.95 -2.58 34.66
N VAL A 151 -0.85 -3.69 33.91
CA VAL A 151 -1.79 -4.04 32.83
C VAL A 151 -2.62 -5.22 33.31
N VAL A 152 -3.91 -4.96 33.52
CA VAL A 152 -4.91 -5.99 33.82
C VAL A 152 -5.38 -6.61 32.50
N TYR A 153 -5.17 -7.92 32.33
CA TYR A 153 -5.73 -8.70 31.23
C TYR A 153 -7.10 -9.26 31.64
N ALA A 154 -8.11 -9.10 30.79
CA ALA A 154 -9.32 -9.91 30.85
C ALA A 154 -9.20 -11.05 29.82
N LEU A 155 -9.52 -12.27 30.27
CA LEU A 155 -9.43 -13.56 29.55
C LEU A 155 -10.28 -13.61 28.28
#